data_AF-A0A354DMC8-F1
#
_entry.id   AF-A0A354DMC8-F1
#
_cell.length_a   1.000
_cell.length_b   1.000
_cell.length_c   1.000
_cell.angle_alpha   90.00
_cell.angle_beta   90.00
_cell.angle_gamma   90.00
#
_symmetry.space_group_name_H-M   'P 1'
#
loop_
_entity.id
_entity.type
_entity.pdbx_description
1 polymer ?
#
loop_
_entity_poly.entity_id
_entity_poly.type
_entity_poly.pdbx_seq_one_letter_code
_entity_poly.pdbx_strand_id
1 'polypeptide(L)' 'MNQSEQELYRRYSLLPTEELEDILYDIEVSASLTLGMNTSIDRLHKSVLRKLLQERGVKVDLG' A
#
# COMPACT_ATOMS: atom_id res chain seq x y z
N MET A 1 2.13 13.90 5.27
CA MET A 1 3.02 12.74 5.41
C MET A 1 3.83 12.86 6.69
N ASN A 2 3.64 11.93 7.62
CA ASN A 2 4.50 11.81 8.81
C ASN A 2 5.84 11.15 8.45
N GLN A 3 6.80 11.09 9.39
CA GLN A 3 8.14 10.52 9.10
C GLN A 3 8.09 9.08 8.59
N SER A 4 7.23 8.23 9.14
CA SER A 4 7.07 6.83 8.72
C SER A 4 6.48 6.71 7.31
N GLU A 5 5.53 7.58 6.95
CA GLU A 5 4.92 7.64 5.62
C GLU A 5 5.93 8.08 4.55
N GLN A 6 6.79 9.04 4.88
CA GLN A 6 7.87 9.51 3.99
C GLN A 6 8.91 8.42 3.73
N GLU A 7 9.27 7.66 4.77
CA GLU A 7 10.18 6.51 4.64
C GLU A 7 9.60 5.44 3.73
N LEU A 8 8.35 5.03 3.95
CA LEU A 8 7.68 4.02 3.13
C LEU A 8 7.54 4.49 1.68
N TYR A 9 7.16 5.75 1.46
CA TYR A 9 7.03 6.29 0.12
C TYR A 9 8.35 6.25 -0.63
N ARG A 10 9.47 6.64 0.00
CA ARG A 10 10.80 6.57 -0.63
C ARG A 10 11.20 5.14 -0.97
N ARG A 11 10.89 4.17 -0.10
CA ARG A 11 11.19 2.76 -0.37
C ARG A 11 10.37 2.25 -1.55
N TYR A 12 9.07 2.46 -1.50
CA TYR A 12 8.15 1.96 -2.53
C TYR A 12 8.27 2.70 -3.86
N SER A 13 8.68 3.96 -3.87
CA SER A 13 8.87 4.70 -5.13
C SER A 13 9.93 4.07 -6.04
N LEU A 14 10.84 3.27 -5.47
CA LEU A 14 11.92 2.58 -6.20
C LEU A 14 11.50 1.24 -6.80
N LEU A 15 10.34 0.70 -6.42
CA LEU A 15 9.85 -0.60 -6.90
C LEU A 15 9.09 -0.45 -8.22
N PRO A 16 9.09 -1.46 -9.10
CA PRO A 16 8.23 -1.48 -10.29
C PRO A 16 6.76 -1.52 -9.88
N THR A 17 5.86 -1.14 -10.80
CA THR A 17 4.42 -1.04 -10.52
C THR A 17 3.83 -2.39 -10.10
N GLU A 18 4.23 -3.47 -10.77
CA GLU A 18 3.78 -4.83 -10.45
C GLU A 18 4.08 -5.22 -8.99
N GLU A 19 5.28 -4.92 -8.49
CA GLU A 19 5.62 -5.20 -7.09
C GLU A 19 4.78 -4.37 -6.11
N LEU A 20 4.39 -3.14 -6.48
CA LEU A 20 3.50 -2.33 -5.64
C LEU A 20 2.08 -2.91 -5.57
N GLU A 21 1.59 -3.47 -6.68
CA GLU A 21 0.30 -4.14 -6.76
C GLU A 21 0.32 -5.44 -5.95
N ASP A 22 1.39 -6.24 -6.05
CA ASP A 22 1.57 -7.48 -5.29
C ASP A 22 1.60 -7.22 -3.77
N ILE A 23 2.38 -6.23 -3.33
CA ILE A 23 2.44 -5.88 -1.89
C ILE A 23 1.06 -5.40 -1.40
N LEU A 24 0.35 -4.60 -2.20
CA LEU A 24 -0.98 -4.14 -1.83
C LEU A 24 -1.96 -5.32 -1.70
N TYR A 25 -1.92 -6.25 -2.66
CA TYR A 25 -2.72 -7.47 -2.64
C TYR A 25 -2.43 -8.34 -1.41
N ASP A 26 -1.16 -8.57 -1.08
CA ASP A 26 -0.77 -9.37 0.09
C ASP A 26 -1.30 -8.79 1.41
N ILE A 27 -1.29 -7.45 1.53
CA ILE A 27 -1.84 -6.77 2.71
C ILE A 27 -3.37 -6.94 2.77
N GLU A 28 -4.07 -6.88 1.64
CA GLU A 28 -5.53 -7.04 1.56
C GLU A 28 -5.95 -8.50 1.81
N VAL A 29 -5.21 -9.48 1.29
CA VAL A 29 -5.40 -10.90 1.60
C VAL A 29 -5.15 -11.18 3.07
N SER A 30 -4.04 -10.68 3.62
CA SER A 30 -3.71 -10.85 5.04
C SER A 30 -4.83 -10.28 5.94
N ALA A 31 -5.35 -9.10 5.62
CA ALA A 31 -6.48 -8.52 6.33
C ALA A 31 -7.76 -9.38 6.23
N SER A 32 -7.99 -10.00 5.09
CA SER A 32 -9.13 -10.90 4.89
C SER A 32 -9.00 -12.18 5.73
N LEU A 33 -7.78 -12.74 5.82
CA LEU A 33 -7.48 -13.92 6.62
C LEU A 33 -7.59 -13.65 8.13
N THR A 34 -7.32 -12.41 8.57
CA THR A 34 -7.44 -11.99 9.97
C THR A 34 -8.82 -11.46 10.34
N LEU A 35 -9.87 -11.81 9.59
CA LEU A 35 -11.26 -11.37 9.81
C LEU A 35 -11.41 -9.83 9.80
N GLY A 36 -10.65 -9.15 8.96
CA GLY A 36 -10.70 -7.69 8.83
C GLY A 36 -9.88 -6.94 9.88
N MET A 37 -9.05 -7.63 10.68
CA MET A 37 -8.09 -6.96 11.56
C MET A 37 -7.03 -6.23 10.73
N ASN A 38 -7.27 -4.94 10.50
CA ASN A 38 -6.30 -4.03 9.91
C ASN A 38 -5.52 -3.31 11.01
N THR A 39 -4.21 -3.52 11.03
CA THR A 39 -3.35 -2.77 11.94
C THR A 39 -3.20 -1.32 11.46
N SER A 40 -2.81 -0.42 12.35
CA SER A 40 -2.44 0.95 11.98
C SER A 40 -1.26 0.99 11.00
N ILE A 41 -0.41 -0.05 11.00
CA ILE A 41 0.69 -0.22 10.07
C ILE A 41 0.15 -0.58 8.68
N ASP A 42 -0.75 -1.55 8.57
CA ASP A 42 -1.33 -1.96 7.27
C ASP A 42 -2.05 -0.80 6.58
N ARG A 43 -2.75 0.03 7.36
CA ARG A 43 -3.40 1.26 6.84
C ARG A 43 -2.39 2.26 6.30
N LEU A 44 -1.25 2.43 6.98
CA LEU A 44 -0.17 3.32 6.53
C LEU A 44 0.43 2.81 5.21
N HIS A 45 0.76 1.53 5.14
CA HIS A 45 1.30 0.90 3.93
C HIS A 45 0.33 1.02 2.75
N LYS A 46 -0.95 0.69 2.96
CA LYS A 46 -2.00 0.81 1.93
C LYS A 46 -2.14 2.24 1.42
N SER A 47 -2.13 3.23 2.31
CA SER A 47 -2.21 4.65 1.91
C SER A 47 -1.07 5.04 0.99
N VAL A 48 0.17 4.63 1.30
CA VAL A 48 1.36 4.96 0.50
C VAL A 48 1.33 4.22 -0.84
N LEU A 49 1.01 2.93 -0.85
CA LEU A 49 0.95 2.11 -2.06
C LEU A 49 -0.12 2.62 -3.03
N ARG A 50 -1.34 2.87 -2.54
CA ARG A 50 -2.45 3.43 -3.33
C ARG A 50 -2.07 4.76 -3.95
N LYS A 51 -1.40 5.64 -3.19
CA LYS A 51 -0.91 6.93 -3.70
C LYS A 51 0.12 6.75 -4.83
N LEU A 52 1.12 5.91 -4.65
CA LEU A 52 2.15 5.65 -5.67
C LEU A 52 1.56 5.04 -6.95
N LEU A 53 0.64 4.09 -6.79
CA LEU A 53 -0.05 3.47 -7.92
C LEU A 53 -0.90 4.49 -8.68
N GLN A 54 -1.62 5.37 -7.98
CA GLN A 54 -2.36 6.48 -8.59
C GLN A 54 -1.45 7.46 -9.34
N GLU A 55 -0.30 7.83 -8.77
CA GLU A 55 0.70 8.69 -9.41
C GLU A 55 1.27 8.07 -10.69
N ARG A 56 1.28 6.73 -10.78
CA ARG A 56 1.69 5.96 -11.97
C ARG A 56 0.55 5.68 -12.94
N GLY A 57 -0.66 6.18 -12.68
CA GLY A 57 -1.83 6.02 -13.54
C GLY A 57 -2.57 4.68 -13.38
N VAL A 58 -2.24 3.88 -12.35
CA VAL A 58 -2.96 2.66 -12.03
C VAL A 58 -4.25 3.01 -11.29
N LYS A 59 -5.37 2.45 -11.76
CA LYS A 59 -6.66 2.57 -11.07
C LYS A 59 -6.71 1.57 -9.94
N VAL A 60 -6.46 2.05 -8.73
CA VAL A 60 -6.66 1.26 -7.51
C VAL A 60 -8.05 1.55 -6.98
N ASP A 61 -8.89 0.52 -6.87
CA ASP A 61 -10.22 0.66 -6.30
C ASP A 61 -10.09 0.95 -4.80
N LEU A 62 -10.52 2.15 -4.40
CA LEU A 62 -10.48 2.59 -3.01
C LEU A 62 -11.70 2.02 -2.29
N GLY A 63 -11.68 0.70 -2.07
CA GLY A 63 -12.56 0.05 -1.10
C GLY A 63 -12.41 0.66 0.28
#